data_AF-A0A920THH4-F1
#
_entry.id   AF-A0A920THH4-F1
#
_cell.length_a   1.000
_cell.length_b   1.000
_cell.length_c   1.000
_cell.angle_alpha   90.00
_cell.angle_beta   90.00
_cell.angle_gamma   90.00
#
_symmetry.space_group_name_H-M   'P 1'
#
loop_
_entity.id
_entity.type
_entity.pdbx_description
1 polymer ?
#
loop_
_entity_poly.entity_id
_entity_poly.type
_entity_poly.pdbx_seq_one_letter_code
_entity_poly.pdbx_strand_id
1 'polypeptide(L)' 'MIGKMLSEGTVSRSSKEISDQIEFLGAGLNVNVGREHITISTEVAKPRGGDVFDIMSDIVMNPKFSTMS' A
#
# COMPACT_ATOMS: atom_id res chain seq x y z
N MET A 1 -14.25 -5.30 4.11
CA MET A 1 -14.50 -3.95 3.56
C MET A 1 -13.23 -3.10 3.61
N ILE A 2 -12.63 -2.87 4.79
CA ILE A 2 -11.44 -2.01 4.98
C ILE A 2 -10.25 -2.36 4.07
N GLY A 3 -9.81 -3.62 4.01
CA GLY A 3 -8.62 -3.90 3.19
C GLY A 3 -8.85 -3.92 1.67
N LYS A 4 -10.10 -4.02 1.20
CA LYS A 4 -10.41 -3.71 -0.20
C LYS A 4 -10.28 -2.19 -0.44
N MET A 5 -10.65 -1.37 0.53
CA MET A 5 -10.49 0.09 0.45
C MET A 5 -9.03 0.53 0.56
N LEU A 6 -8.18 -0.19 1.30
CA LEU A 6 -6.72 0.04 1.28
C LEU A 6 -6.10 -0.16 -0.11
N SER A 7 -6.72 -0.97 -0.96
CA SER A 7 -6.28 -1.17 -2.35
C SER A 7 -6.79 -0.09 -3.32
N GLU A 8 -7.62 0.87 -2.88
CA GLU A 8 -8.18 1.93 -3.73
C GLU A 8 -7.24 3.14 -3.90
N GLY A 9 -6.14 3.17 -3.15
CA GLY A 9 -5.15 4.24 -3.15
C GLY A 9 -5.12 5.04 -1.85
N THR A 10 -4.25 6.05 -1.83
CA THR A 10 -4.09 7.00 -0.72
C THR A 10 -4.68 8.35 -1.09
N VAL A 11 -4.63 9.31 -0.17
CA VAL A 11 -4.99 10.70 -0.44
C VAL A 11 -4.07 11.32 -1.53
N SER A 12 -2.82 10.86 -1.62
CA SER A 12 -1.81 11.43 -2.53
C SER A 12 -1.52 10.59 -3.78
N ARG A 13 -1.90 9.30 -3.80
CA ARG A 13 -1.62 8.36 -4.89
C ARG A 13 -2.84 7.49 -5.21
N SER A 14 -3.12 7.32 -6.48
CA SER A 14 -4.08 6.30 -6.95
C SER A 14 -3.52 4.88 -6.79
N SER A 15 -4.41 3.89 -6.76
CA SER A 15 -4.03 2.47 -6.74
C SER A 15 -3.13 2.08 -7.93
N LYS A 16 -3.34 2.70 -9.10
CA LYS A 16 -2.49 2.49 -10.27
C LYS A 16 -1.09 3.07 -10.09
N GLU A 17 -0.95 4.28 -9.58
CA GLU A 17 0.36 4.88 -9.30
C GLU A 17 1.15 4.06 -8.27
N ILE A 18 0.48 3.52 -7.25
CA ILE A 18 1.09 2.60 -6.29
C ILE A 18 1.56 1.33 -7.00
N SER A 19 0.71 0.71 -7.84
CA SER A 19 1.08 -0.49 -8.60
C SER A 19 2.28 -0.24 -9.52
N ASP A 20 2.27 0.87 -10.26
CA ASP A 20 3.33 1.22 -11.21
C ASP A 20 4.66 1.49 -10.47
N GLN A 21 4.62 2.13 -9.29
CA GLN A 21 5.81 2.34 -8.45
C GLN A 21 6.37 1.05 -7.87
N ILE A 22 5.50 0.16 -7.37
CA ILE A 22 5.91 -1.15 -6.85
C ILE A 22 6.56 -1.99 -7.95
N GLU A 23 5.98 -2.01 -9.16
CA GLU A 23 6.55 -2.69 -10.32
C GLU A 23 7.89 -2.08 -10.76
N PHE A 24 7.99 -0.76 -10.81
CA PHE A 24 9.24 -0.05 -11.15
C PHE A 24 10.38 -0.39 -10.18
N LEU A 25 10.06 -0.57 -8.89
CA LEU A 25 11.03 -0.97 -7.87
C LEU A 25 11.40 -2.46 -7.93
N GLY A 26 10.75 -3.25 -8.79
CA GLY A 26 10.88 -4.70 -8.84
C GLY A 26 10.41 -5.36 -7.54
N ALA A 27 9.39 -4.78 -6.91
CA ALA A 27 8.86 -5.21 -5.63
C ALA A 27 7.52 -5.94 -5.77
N GLY A 28 7.16 -6.71 -4.74
CA GLY A 28 5.80 -7.23 -4.54
C GLY A 28 5.07 -6.44 -3.45
N LEU A 29 3.75 -6.30 -3.58
CA LEU A 29 2.87 -5.76 -2.53
C LEU A 29 1.65 -6.67 -2.39
N ASN A 30 1.33 -7.07 -1.16
CA ASN A 30 0.16 -7.87 -0.85
C ASN A 30 -0.63 -7.26 0.31
N VAL A 31 -1.96 -7.26 0.17
CA VAL A 31 -2.89 -6.87 1.23
C VAL A 31 -3.80 -8.06 1.52
N ASN A 32 -3.67 -8.61 2.72
CA ASN A 32 -4.53 -9.67 3.22
C ASN A 32 -5.46 -9.14 4.31
N VAL A 33 -6.76 -9.40 4.17
CA VAL A 33 -7.81 -8.92 5.07
C VAL A 33 -8.35 -10.11 5.85
N GLY A 34 -7.87 -10.26 7.08
CA GLY A 34 -8.43 -11.22 8.04
C GLY A 34 -9.71 -10.70 8.69
N ARG A 35 -10.30 -11.51 9.58
CA ARG A 35 -11.47 -11.10 10.37
C ARG A 35 -11.14 -9.98 11.36
N GLU A 36 -10.02 -10.11 12.05
CA GLU A 36 -9.62 -9.22 13.16
C GLU A 36 -8.37 -8.38 12.87
N HIS A 37 -7.75 -8.59 11.70
CA HIS A 37 -6.51 -7.91 11.35
C HIS A 37 -6.39 -7.73 9.85
N ILE A 38 -5.54 -6.77 9.47
CA ILE A 38 -5.11 -6.56 8.10
C ILE A 38 -3.60 -6.70 8.09
N THR A 39 -3.10 -7.49 7.14
CA THR A 39 -1.67 -7.65 6.91
C THR A 39 -1.34 -7.01 5.58
N ILE A 40 -0.39 -6.08 5.59
CA ILE A 40 0.22 -5.52 4.39
C ILE A 40 1.66 -5.99 4.38
N SER A 41 2.07 -6.66 3.30
CA SER A 41 3.44 -7.15 3.15
C SER A 41 4.03 -6.71 1.83
N THR A 42 5.35 -6.54 1.84
CA THR A 42 6.12 -6.23 0.65
C THR A 42 7.40 -7.03 0.61
N GLU A 43 7.89 -7.28 -0.60
CA GLU A 43 9.15 -7.96 -0.85
C GLU A 43 9.93 -7.16 -1.88
N VAL A 44 11.18 -6.82 -1.57
CA VAL A 44 12.04 -6.02 -2.45
C VAL A 44 13.52 -6.33 -2.19
N ALA A 45 14.37 -6.06 -3.17
CA ALA A 45 15.82 -6.07 -2.97
C ALA A 45 16.25 -5.11 -1.85
N LYS A 46 17.13 -5.57 -0.95
CA LYS A 46 17.59 -4.83 0.24
C LYS A 46 17.94 -3.35 -0.01
N PRO A 47 18.65 -2.95 -1.10
CA PRO A 47 18.98 -1.55 -1.33
C PRO A 47 17.78 -0.62 -1.53
N ARG A 48 16.60 -1.17 -1.87
CA ARG A 48 15.35 -0.45 -2.17
C ARG A 48 14.35 -0.48 -1.01
N GLY A 49 14.74 -1.02 0.14
CA GLY A 49 13.82 -1.18 1.28
C GLY A 49 13.22 0.14 1.76
N GLY A 50 13.98 1.24 1.73
CA GLY A 50 13.49 2.58 2.07
C GLY A 50 12.37 3.06 1.14
N ASP A 51 12.60 2.98 -0.17
CA ASP A 51 11.65 3.42 -1.21
C ASP A 51 10.26 2.79 -1.01
N VAL A 52 10.24 1.49 -0.71
CA VAL A 52 9.00 0.74 -0.51
C VAL A 52 8.37 1.02 0.86
N PHE A 53 9.17 1.25 1.91
CA PHE A 53 8.66 1.58 3.23
C PHE A 53 7.88 2.91 3.22
N ASP A 54 8.33 3.89 2.43
CA ASP A 54 7.63 5.16 2.25
C ASP A 54 6.24 4.96 1.61
N ILE A 55 6.15 4.08 0.61
CA ILE A 55 4.88 3.71 -0.03
C ILE A 55 3.96 3.01 0.98
N MET A 56 4.48 2.04 1.75
CA MET A 56 3.70 1.37 2.79
C MET A 56 3.22 2.33 3.89
N SER A 57 4.06 3.27 4.29
CA SER A 57 3.70 4.29 5.28
C SER A 57 2.55 5.16 4.78
N ASP A 58 2.59 5.61 3.52
CA ASP A 58 1.51 6.38 2.92
C ASP A 58 0.19 5.59 2.87
N ILE A 59 0.25 4.30 2.54
CA ILE A 59 -0.93 3.41 2.50
C ILE A 59 -1.59 3.30 3.88
N VAL A 60 -0.79 3.13 4.94
CA VAL A 60 -1.29 2.95 6.30
C VAL A 60 -1.77 4.27 6.91
N MET A 61 -1.03 5.35 6.70
CA MET A 61 -1.26 6.64 7.37
C MET A 61 -2.27 7.53 6.64
N ASN A 62 -2.35 7.44 5.31
CA ASN A 62 -3.18 8.33 4.48
C ASN A 62 -4.14 7.57 3.54
N PRO A 63 -4.89 6.56 4.01
CA PRO A 63 -5.76 5.82 3.12
C PRO A 63 -6.90 6.70 2.61
N LYS A 64 -7.26 6.55 1.32
CA LYS A 64 -8.29 7.39 0.68
C LYS A 64 -9.67 7.31 1.35
N PHE A 65 -9.99 6.21 2.05
CA PHE A 65 -11.26 6.08 2.76
C PHE A 65 -11.34 6.92 4.06
N SER A 66 -10.23 7.44 4.60
CA SER A 66 -10.25 8.39 5.74
C SER A 66 -10.94 9.73 5.40
N THR A 67 -11.23 9.98 4.12
CA THR A 67 -11.90 11.20 3.65
C THR A 67 -13.42 11.08 3.46
N MET A 68 -14.01 9.89 3.64
CA MET A 68 -15.47 9.75 3.66
C MET A 68 -15.99 9.98 5.08
N SER A 69 -16.38 11.24 5.35
CA SER A 69 -17.22 11.65 6.49
C SER A 69 -18.67 11.29 6.26
#